data_AF-A0A3B9X3J1-F1
#
_entry.id   AF-A0A3B9X3J1-F1
#
_cell.length_a   1.000
_cell.length_b   1.000
_cell.length_c   1.000
_cell.angle_alpha   90.00
_cell.angle_beta   90.00
_cell.angle_gamma   90.00
#
_symmetry.space_group_name_H-M   'P 1'
#
loop_
_entity.id
_entity.type
_entity.pdbx_description
1 polymer ?
#
loop_
_entity_poly.entity_id
_entity_poly.type
_entity_poly.pdbx_seq_one_letter_code
_entity_poly.pdbx_strand_id
1 'polypeptide(L)'
;MCNLSTCNEQLPKPVLSLKGRKALLTSEGKVLYRYAEQILNAAASAESVAHSMAEGFESEVTIAVDVLQRVGDLVDAFEVFSEQFPHTRIRVLETSLSGTSGALLEKQADLVIGG
;
A
#
# COMPACT_ATOMS: atom_id res chain seq x y z
N MET A 1 21.51 -6.45 8.90
CA MET A 1 20.11 -6.77 9.26
C MET A 1 20.14 -7.55 10.57
N CYS A 2 19.42 -7.11 11.59
CA CYS A 2 19.45 -7.76 12.91
C CYS A 2 18.63 -9.05 12.88
N ASN A 3 19.26 -10.20 13.11
CA ASN A 3 18.58 -11.48 13.25
C ASN A 3 17.93 -11.55 14.65
N LEU A 4 16.71 -12.07 14.74
CA LEU A 4 15.97 -12.23 16.00
C LEU A 4 16.77 -13.05 17.04
N SER A 5 17.60 -14.00 16.58
CA SER A 5 18.51 -14.76 17.45
C SER A 5 19.54 -13.86 18.14
N THR A 6 20.13 -12.91 17.41
CA THR A 6 21.14 -11.98 17.93
C THR A 6 20.53 -10.96 18.90
N CYS A 7 19.29 -10.52 18.67
CA CYS A 7 18.59 -9.65 19.63
C CYS A 7 18.32 -10.35 20.97
N ASN A 8 18.04 -11.66 20.96
CA ASN A 8 17.84 -12.41 22.20
C ASN A 8 19.12 -12.51 23.04
N GLU A 9 20.28 -12.68 22.41
CA GLU A 9 21.58 -12.74 23.10
C GLU A 9 21.96 -11.42 23.80
N GLN A 10 21.40 -10.30 23.36
CA GLN A 10 21.63 -8.97 23.94
C GLN A 10 20.68 -8.66 25.12
N LEU A 11 19.74 -9.55 25.43
CA LEU A 11 18.82 -9.34 26.55
C LEU A 11 19.42 -9.85 27.87
N PRO A 12 19.23 -9.11 28.98
CA PRO A 12 19.72 -9.51 30.30
C PRO A 12 19.02 -10.77 30.84
N LYS A 13 17.90 -11.18 30.23
CA LYS A 13 17.15 -12.40 30.56
C LYS A 13 16.56 -13.03 29.29
N PRO A 14 16.40 -14.37 29.25
CA PRO A 14 15.74 -15.04 28.14
C PRO A 14 14.33 -14.50 27.86
N VAL A 15 13.96 -14.42 26.58
CA VAL A 15 12.60 -14.02 26.10
C VAL A 15 11.50 -14.93 26.65
N LEU A 16 11.84 -16.19 26.94
CA LEU A 16 10.94 -17.24 27.40
C LEU A 16 11.35 -17.74 28.78
N SER A 17 10.36 -17.96 29.63
CA SER A 17 10.50 -18.61 30.94
C SER A 17 9.65 -19.87 30.97
N LEU A 18 10.17 -20.94 31.58
CA LEU A 18 9.43 -22.19 31.77
C LEU A 18 8.60 -22.10 33.05
N LYS A 19 7.29 -22.20 32.93
CA LYS A 19 6.37 -22.33 34.07
C LYS A 19 5.69 -23.70 33.98
N GLY A 20 6.25 -24.67 34.69
CA GLY A 20 5.87 -26.09 34.55
C GLY A 20 6.29 -26.64 33.19
N ARG A 21 5.35 -27.23 32.43
CA ARG A 21 5.59 -27.74 31.06
C ARG A 21 5.29 -26.72 29.95
N LYS A 22 5.04 -25.46 30.29
CA LYS A 22 4.70 -24.40 29.32
C LYS A 22 5.79 -23.33 29.28
N ALA A 23 6.18 -22.94 28.08
CA ALA A 23 7.01 -21.76 27.86
C ALA A 23 6.11 -20.51 27.81
N LEU A 24 6.46 -19.48 28.58
CA LEU A 24 5.75 -18.21 28.67
C LEU A 24 6.71 -17.06 28.41
N LEU A 25 6.26 -16.04 27.68
CA LEU A 25 7.05 -14.82 27.46
C LEU A 25 7.33 -14.11 28.79
N THR A 26 8.59 -13.72 29.00
CA THR A 26 9.00 -12.82 30.07
C THR A 26 8.48 -11.40 29.80
N SER A 27 8.60 -10.50 30.78
CA SER A 27 8.26 -9.08 30.60
C SER A 27 9.01 -8.46 29.42
N GLU A 28 10.31 -8.69 29.37
CA GLU A 28 11.24 -8.28 28.33
C GLU A 28 10.86 -8.96 27.01
N GLY A 29 10.50 -10.25 27.07
CA GLY A 29 10.08 -10.99 25.90
C GLY A 29 8.79 -10.52 25.26
N LYS A 30 7.82 -10.05 26.06
CA LYS A 30 6.60 -9.40 25.54
C LYS A 30 6.92 -8.09 24.83
N VAL A 31 7.89 -7.32 25.31
CA VAL A 31 8.32 -6.09 24.65
C VAL A 31 8.99 -6.42 23.32
N LEU A 32 9.96 -7.35 23.31
CA LEU A 32 10.63 -7.77 22.09
C LEU A 32 9.65 -8.34 21.06
N TYR A 33 8.67 -9.13 21.50
CA TYR A 33 7.63 -9.69 20.62
C TYR A 33 6.86 -8.61 19.85
N ARG A 34 6.42 -7.53 20.53
CA ARG A 34 5.73 -6.42 19.85
C ARG A 34 6.62 -5.72 18.82
N TYR A 35 7.91 -5.55 19.12
CA TYR A 35 8.85 -4.97 18.15
C TYR A 35 9.08 -5.89 16.94
N ALA A 36 9.21 -7.20 17.18
CA ALA A 36 9.33 -8.18 16.11
C ALA A 36 8.08 -8.18 15.21
N GLU A 37 6.88 -8.12 15.81
CA GLU A 37 5.61 -8.01 15.09
C GLU A 37 5.55 -6.74 14.21
N GLN A 38 5.96 -5.58 14.75
CA GLN A 38 6.04 -4.34 13.97
C GLN A 38 6.98 -4.45 12.76
N ILE A 39 8.14 -5.08 12.94
CA ILE A 39 9.12 -5.27 11.85
C ILE A 39 8.56 -6.20 10.78
N LEU A 40 7.91 -7.30 11.18
CA LEU A 40 7.27 -8.23 10.24
C LEU A 40 6.15 -7.55 9.44
N ASN A 41 5.33 -6.73 10.11
CA ASN A 41 4.27 -5.98 9.43
C ASN A 41 4.84 -4.95 8.43
N ALA A 42 5.95 -4.28 8.79
CA ALA A 42 6.64 -3.37 7.88
C ALA A 42 7.24 -4.09 6.67
N ALA A 43 7.83 -5.28 6.88
CA ALA A 43 8.35 -6.11 5.79
C ALA A 43 7.24 -6.59 4.85
N ALA A 44 6.12 -7.10 5.39
CA ALA A 44 4.97 -7.52 4.58
C ALA A 44 4.37 -6.36 3.77
N SER A 45 4.31 -5.16 4.35
CA SER A 45 3.87 -3.95 3.63
C SER A 45 4.82 -3.61 2.47
N ALA A 46 6.13 -3.70 2.70
CA ALA A 46 7.13 -3.47 1.65
C ALA A 46 7.05 -4.53 0.54
N GLU A 47 6.82 -5.80 0.88
CA GLU A 47 6.60 -6.88 -0.09
C GLU A 47 5.34 -6.64 -0.93
N SER A 48 4.25 -6.19 -0.31
CA SER A 48 3.02 -5.83 -1.04
C SER A 48 3.27 -4.71 -2.04
N VAL A 49 3.96 -3.65 -1.62
CA VAL A 49 4.33 -2.53 -2.52
C VAL A 49 5.23 -3.02 -3.65
N ALA A 50 6.26 -3.80 -3.35
CA ALA A 50 7.16 -4.36 -4.36
C ALA A 50 6.43 -5.29 -5.34
N HIS A 51 5.46 -6.07 -4.86
CA HIS A 51 4.62 -6.93 -5.68
C HIS A 51 3.74 -6.10 -6.62
N SER A 52 3.05 -5.07 -6.12
CA SER A 52 2.28 -4.13 -6.96
C SER A 52 3.16 -3.46 -8.02
N MET A 53 4.39 -3.06 -7.67
CA MET A 53 5.34 -2.50 -8.64
C MET A 53 5.80 -3.53 -9.68
N ALA A 54 6.06 -4.77 -9.27
CA ALA A 54 6.52 -5.84 -10.15
C ALA A 54 5.43 -6.33 -11.12
N GLU A 55 4.17 -6.26 -10.71
CA GLU A 55 3.01 -6.56 -11.55
C GLU A 55 2.65 -5.43 -12.54
N GLY A 56 3.41 -4.32 -12.52
CA GLY A 56 3.18 -3.19 -13.42
C GLY A 56 1.93 -2.40 -13.07
N PHE A 57 1.39 -2.54 -11.86
CA PHE A 57 0.34 -1.66 -11.36
C PHE A 57 0.95 -0.27 -11.20
N GLU A 58 0.57 0.62 -12.11
CA GLU A 58 1.01 2.00 -12.10
C GLU A 58 0.62 2.62 -10.77
N SER A 59 1.60 3.19 -10.08
CA SER A 59 1.41 3.87 -8.78
C SER A 59 0.39 5.02 -8.86
N GLU A 60 -0.06 5.36 -10.07
CA GLU A 60 -1.07 6.34 -10.37
C GLU A 60 -1.77 5.95 -11.69
N VAL A 61 -3.11 6.01 -11.74
CA VAL A 61 -3.88 5.94 -12.99
C VAL A 61 -4.43 7.35 -13.24
N THR A 62 -4.05 7.94 -14.38
CA THR A 62 -4.51 9.26 -14.79
C THR A 62 -5.69 9.17 -15.75
N ILE A 63 -6.82 9.76 -15.34
CA ILE A 63 -8.07 9.77 -16.10
C ILE A 63 -8.36 11.20 -16.54
N ALA A 64 -8.40 11.44 -17.85
CA ALA A 64 -8.87 12.71 -18.41
C ALA A 64 -10.39 12.68 -18.55
N VAL A 65 -11.07 13.65 -17.95
CA VAL A 65 -12.52 13.80 -17.98
C VAL A 65 -12.86 15.08 -18.74
N ASP A 66 -13.76 14.97 -19.71
CA ASP A 66 -14.26 16.15 -20.43
C ASP A 66 -15.08 17.04 -19.48
N VAL A 67 -14.88 18.37 -19.54
CA VAL A 67 -15.65 19.36 -18.76
C VAL A 67 -17.18 19.29 -18.99
N LEU A 68 -17.64 18.66 -20.07
CA LEU A 68 -19.06 18.37 -20.30
C LEU A 68 -19.60 17.25 -19.39
N GLN A 69 -18.71 16.41 -18.85
CA GLN A 69 -19.03 15.38 -17.86
C GLN A 69 -18.81 15.94 -16.45
N ARG A 70 -19.74 15.65 -15.53
CA ARG A 70 -19.54 16.02 -14.13
C ARG A 70 -18.73 14.92 -13.45
N VAL A 71 -17.55 15.29 -12.95
CA VAL A 71 -16.70 14.38 -12.15
C VAL A 71 -17.47 13.77 -10.96
N GLY A 72 -18.46 14.49 -10.44
CA GLY A 72 -19.36 13.99 -9.39
C GLY A 72 -20.08 12.68 -9.73
N ASP A 73 -20.37 12.43 -11.01
CA ASP A 73 -21.07 11.21 -11.45
C ASP A 73 -20.12 9.98 -11.49
N LEU A 74 -18.80 10.20 -11.36
CA LEU A 74 -17.77 9.16 -11.36
C LEU A 74 -17.27 8.79 -9.96
N VAL A 75 -17.72 9.50 -8.92
CA VAL A 75 -17.23 9.33 -7.54
C VAL A 75 -17.47 7.90 -7.05
N ASP A 76 -18.67 7.36 -7.26
CA ASP A 76 -19.01 5.99 -6.84
C ASP A 76 -18.11 4.95 -7.52
N ALA A 77 -17.76 5.17 -8.80
CA ALA A 77 -16.85 4.29 -9.53
C ALA A 77 -15.41 4.38 -8.99
N PHE A 78 -14.95 5.57 -8.60
CA PHE A 78 -13.64 5.76 -7.98
C PHE A 78 -13.57 5.15 -6.58
N GLU A 79 -14.66 5.18 -5.82
CA GLU A 79 -14.75 4.51 -4.52
C GLU A 79 -14.60 3.00 -4.67
N VAL A 80 -15.38 2.38 -5.57
CA VAL A 80 -15.30 0.94 -5.87
C VAL A 80 -13.92 0.53 -6.39
N PHE A 81 -13.27 1.38 -7.19
CA PHE A 81 -11.90 1.13 -7.65
C PHE A 81 -10.90 1.19 -6.48
N SER A 82 -11.03 2.18 -5.60
CA SER A 82 -10.14 2.37 -4.46
C SER A 82 -10.25 1.24 -3.44
N GLU A 83 -11.42 0.63 -3.29
CA GLU A 83 -11.62 -0.58 -2.47
C GLU A 83 -10.91 -1.81 -3.06
N GLN A 84 -10.96 -1.99 -4.37
CA GLN A 84 -10.34 -3.13 -5.07
C GLN A 84 -8.83 -2.97 -5.23
N PHE A 85 -8.35 -1.72 -5.37
CA PHE A 85 -6.95 -1.38 -5.61
C PHE A 85 -6.47 -0.30 -4.62
N PRO A 86 -6.35 -0.63 -3.32
CA PRO A 86 -6.05 0.35 -2.27
C PRO A 86 -4.65 0.98 -2.35
N HIS A 87 -3.78 0.44 -3.20
CA HIS A 87 -2.42 0.93 -3.42
C HIS A 87 -2.25 1.71 -4.73
N THR A 88 -3.34 1.95 -5.48
CA THR A 88 -3.33 2.67 -6.75
C THR A 88 -3.99 4.03 -6.59
N ARG A 89 -3.26 5.10 -6.90
CA ARG A 89 -3.80 6.46 -6.83
C ARG A 89 -4.57 6.80 -8.10
N ILE A 90 -5.78 7.35 -7.98
CA ILE A 90 -6.48 7.93 -9.13
C ILE A 90 -6.12 9.42 -9.24
N ARG A 91 -5.67 9.86 -10.42
CA ARG A 91 -5.47 11.27 -10.77
C ARG A 91 -6.47 11.67 -11.84
N VAL A 92 -7.29 12.68 -11.55
CA VAL A 92 -8.29 13.18 -12.51
C VAL A 92 -7.81 14.48 -13.15
N LEU A 93 -7.84 14.54 -14.48
CA LEU A 93 -7.55 15.73 -15.27
C LEU A 93 -8.84 16.23 -15.91
N GLU A 94 -9.29 17.43 -15.57
CA GLU A 94 -10.37 18.08 -16.32
C GLU A 94 -9.81 18.66 -17.63
N THR A 95 -10.43 18.28 -18.75
CA THR A 95 -9.98 18.68 -20.09
C THR A 95 -11.16 19.18 -20.92
N SER A 96 -10.95 20.14 -21.81
CA SER A 96 -11.94 20.48 -22.83
C SER A 96 -11.89 19.46 -23.97
N LEU A 97 -12.95 19.36 -24.78
CA LEU A 97 -13.06 18.44 -25.93
C LEU A 97 -11.81 18.34 -26.81
N SER A 98 -11.14 19.47 -27.07
CA SER A 98 -9.87 19.51 -27.84
C SER A 98 -8.66 19.03 -27.06
N GLY A 99 -8.66 19.18 -25.73
CA GLY A 99 -7.60 18.75 -24.81
C GLY A 99 -7.67 17.28 -24.43
N THR A 100 -8.87 16.67 -24.45
CA THR A 100 -9.07 15.27 -24.04
C THR A 100 -8.36 14.28 -24.99
N SER A 101 -8.45 14.52 -26.31
CA SER A 101 -7.71 13.73 -27.30
C SER A 101 -6.20 13.98 -27.24
N GLY A 102 -5.78 15.21 -26.95
CA GLY A 102 -4.38 15.58 -26.76
C GLY A 102 -3.74 14.89 -25.55
N ALA A 103 -4.47 14.78 -24.44
CA ALA A 103 -3.99 14.13 -23.22
C ALA A 103 -3.68 12.63 -23.43
N LEU A 104 -4.50 11.92 -24.22
CA LEU A 104 -4.23 10.52 -24.57
C LEU A 104 -3.07 10.38 -25.57
N LEU A 105 -3.00 11.28 -26.56
CA LEU A 105 -1.95 11.29 -27.59
C LEU A 105 -0.56 11.65 -27.03
N GLU A 106 -0.50 12.52 -26.02
CA GLU A 106 0.73 12.94 -25.35
C GLU A 106 1.07 12.08 -24.12
N LYS A 107 0.34 10.97 -23.89
CA LYS A 107 0.48 10.09 -22.70
C LYS A 107 0.36 10.83 -21.36
N GLN A 108 -0.44 11.89 -21.33
CA GLN A 108 -0.76 12.62 -20.09
C GLN A 108 -1.98 12.03 -19.37
N ALA A 109 -2.69 11.09 -20.01
CA ALA A 109 -3.76 10.30 -19.42
C ALA A 109 -3.73 8.86 -19.95
N ASP A 110 -4.10 7.91 -19.08
CA ASP A 110 -4.17 6.49 -19.37
C ASP A 110 -5.57 6.09 -19.86
N LEU A 111 -6.58 6.84 -19.42
CA LEU A 111 -7.97 6.69 -19.83
C LEU A 111 -8.61 8.05 -20.08
N VAL A 112 -9.53 8.09 -21.06
CA VAL A 112 -10.35 9.26 -21.37
C VAL A 112 -11.82 8.93 -21.13
N ILE A 113 -12.52 9.80 -20.40
CA ILE A 113 -13.97 9.79 -20.21
C ILE A 113 -14.52 11.10 -20.78
N GLY A 114 -14.90 11.06 -22.05
CA GLY A 114 -15.30 12.24 -22.81
C GLY A 114 -15.58 11.86 -24.26
N GLY A 115 -16.30 12.71 -24.99
CA GLY A 115 -16.68 12.47 -26.38
C GLY A 115 -16.90 13.75 -27.13
#